data_AF-A0A5M5C1H7-F1
#
_entry.id   AF-A0A5M5C1H7-F1
#
_cell.length_a   1.000
_cell.length_b   1.000
_cell.length_c   1.000
_cell.angle_alpha   90.00
_cell.angle_beta   90.00
_cell.angle_gamma   90.00
#
_symmetry.space_group_name_H-M   'P 1'
#
loop_
_entity.id
_entity.type
_entity.pdbx_description
1 polymer ?
#
loop_
_entity_poly.entity_id
_entity_poly.type
_entity_poly.pdbx_seq_one_letter_code
_entity_poly.pdbx_strand_id
1 'polypeptide(L)'
;MNLNRKKYFLCFACVLACLVYSDKVSAQFYSVRTNLVGLGTGNLNVEGSMAFSTHWSAHLPVQYNPFRLWDDGKLKNFTVQPGVRY
;
A
#
# COMPACT_ATOMS: atom_id res chain seq x y z
N MET A 1 -10.16 -4.26 44.10
CA MET A 1 -10.13 -3.47 42.84
C MET A 1 -10.56 -4.34 41.68
N ASN A 2 -11.58 -3.91 40.93
CA ASN A 2 -12.28 -4.69 39.91
C ASN A 2 -11.37 -5.02 38.70
N LEU A 3 -11.32 -6.28 38.26
CA LEU A 3 -10.37 -6.76 37.23
C LEU A 3 -10.54 -6.02 35.89
N ASN A 4 -11.77 -5.61 35.57
CA ASN A 4 -12.07 -4.84 34.36
C ASN A 4 -11.46 -3.42 34.39
N ARG A 5 -11.36 -2.78 35.56
CA ARG A 5 -10.70 -1.46 35.70
C ARG A 5 -9.21 -1.52 35.34
N LYS A 6 -8.52 -2.62 35.67
CA LYS A 6 -7.11 -2.82 35.31
C LYS A 6 -6.91 -3.01 33.79
N LYS A 7 -7.84 -3.69 33.12
CA LYS A 7 -7.83 -3.86 31.66
C LYS A 7 -7.99 -2.54 30.92
N TYR A 8 -8.95 -1.70 31.33
CA TYR A 8 -9.12 -0.37 30.74
C TYR A 8 -7.92 0.55 31.00
N PHE A 9 -7.35 0.47 32.20
CA PHE A 9 -6.13 1.23 32.52
C PHE A 9 -4.93 0.79 31.66
N LEU A 10 -4.78 -0.51 31.43
CA LEU A 10 -3.74 -1.05 30.55
C LEU A 10 -3.95 -0.62 29.10
N CYS A 11 -5.17 -0.72 28.58
CA CYS A 11 -5.50 -0.23 27.24
C CYS A 11 -5.22 1.27 27.09
N PHE A 12 -5.60 2.07 28.09
CA PHE A 12 -5.35 3.51 28.10
C PHE A 12 -3.86 3.84 28.13
N ALA A 13 -3.07 3.12 28.93
CA ALA A 13 -1.62 3.26 28.97
C ALA A 13 -0.95 2.86 27.64
N CYS A 14 -1.43 1.80 26.98
CA CYS A 14 -0.94 1.40 25.65
C CYS A 14 -1.23 2.47 24.59
N VAL A 15 -2.43 3.07 24.60
CA VAL A 15 -2.78 4.15 23.66
C VAL A 15 -1.92 5.39 23.90
N LEU A 16 -1.71 5.76 25.16
CA LEU A 16 -0.82 6.87 25.53
C LEU A 16 0.64 6.62 25.11
N ALA A 17 1.15 5.40 25.28
CA ALA A 17 2.48 5.02 24.82
C ALA A 17 2.60 5.16 23.30
N CYS A 18 1.62 4.67 22.53
CA CYS A 18 1.63 4.81 21.07
C CYS A 18 1.62 6.29 20.61
N LEU A 19 0.95 7.18 21.34
CA LEU A 19 0.95 8.61 21.04
C LEU A 19 2.28 9.29 21.35
N VAL A 20 2.94 8.93 22.45
CA VAL A 20 4.24 9.51 22.87
C VAL A 20 5.41 8.98 22.01
N TYR A 21 5.30 7.78 21.44
CA TYR A 21 6.33 7.21 20.56
C TYR A 21 6.18 7.60 19.07
N SER A 22 5.29 8.55 18.73
CA SER A 22 5.06 8.97 17.33
C SER A 22 6.21 9.75 16.67
N ASP A 23 7.20 10.24 17.43
CA ASP A 23 8.32 11.03 16.89
C ASP A 23 9.25 10.26 15.93
N LYS A 24 9.08 8.93 15.84
CA LYS A 24 9.85 8.04 14.95
C LYS A 24 9.01 7.48 13.81
N VAL A 25 7.85 8.07 13.51
CA VAL A 25 7.10 7.73 12.29
C VAL A 25 7.82 8.39 11.12
N SER A 26 8.72 7.62 10.51
CA SER A 26 9.27 7.96 9.20
C SER A 26 8.11 8.19 8.23
N ALA A 27 8.13 9.33 7.53
CA ALA A 27 7.16 9.61 6.49
C ALA A 27 7.07 8.40 5.53
N GLN A 28 5.90 8.14 4.95
CA GLN A 28 5.72 7.06 3.98
C GLN A 28 6.49 7.37 2.69
N PHE A 29 7.82 7.23 2.75
CA PHE A 29 8.74 7.42 1.63
C PHE A 29 8.58 6.32 0.59
N TYR A 30 7.96 5.20 0.95
CA TYR A 30 7.64 4.11 0.05
C TYR A 30 6.20 3.69 0.28
N SER A 31 5.43 3.56 -0.79
CA SER A 31 4.10 2.96 -0.72
C SER A 31 3.88 2.04 -1.91
N VAL A 32 3.32 0.88 -1.61
CA VAL A 32 2.92 -0.10 -2.62
C VAL A 32 1.41 -0.09 -2.67
N ARG A 33 0.86 0.13 -3.87
CA ARG A 33 -0.58 0.10 -4.14
C ARG A 33 -0.90 -1.07 -5.05
N THR A 34 -2.08 -1.64 -4.86
CA THR A 34 -2.67 -2.62 -5.76
C THR A 34 -4.15 -2.31 -5.89
N ASN A 35 -4.76 -2.61 -7.04
CA ASN A 35 -6.18 -2.36 -7.27
C ASN A 35 -6.92 -3.69 -7.09
N LEU A 36 -7.68 -3.80 -6.00
CA LEU A 36 -8.44 -5.01 -5.68
C LEU A 36 -9.50 -5.34 -6.74
N VAL A 37 -10.09 -4.31 -7.38
CA VAL A 37 -11.05 -4.49 -8.48
C VAL A 37 -10.33 -4.98 -9.75
N GLY A 38 -9.12 -4.48 -10.01
CA GLY A 38 -8.22 -4.99 -11.03
C GLY A 38 -7.91 -6.47 -10.79
N LEU A 39 -7.48 -6.82 -9.58
CA LEU A 39 -7.22 -8.20 -9.16
C LEU A 39 -8.46 -9.11 -9.31
N GLY A 40 -9.65 -8.62 -8.95
CA GLY A 40 -10.90 -9.38 -9.07
C GLY A 40 -11.38 -9.58 -10.51
N THR A 41 -11.04 -8.66 -11.40
CA THR A 41 -11.21 -8.80 -12.86
C THR A 41 -10.00 -9.47 -13.52
N GLY A 42 -9.10 -10.01 -12.68
CA GLY A 42 -7.79 -10.66 -12.91
C GLY A 42 -6.81 -9.92 -13.80
N ASN A 43 -6.88 -8.61 -13.72
CA ASN A 43 -5.80 -7.72 -14.09
C ASN A 43 -4.90 -7.48 -12.86
N LEU A 44 -3.75 -8.14 -12.82
CA LEU A 44 -2.78 -7.98 -11.73
C LEU A 44 -2.09 -6.63 -11.87
N ASN A 45 -2.36 -5.70 -10.96
CA ASN A 45 -1.69 -4.41 -10.96
C ASN A 45 -0.98 -4.17 -9.63
N VAL A 46 0.28 -3.76 -9.71
CA VAL A 46 1.12 -3.40 -8.57
C VAL A 46 1.79 -2.09 -8.91
N GLU A 47 1.65 -1.11 -8.04
CA GLU A 47 2.28 0.19 -8.18
C GLU A 47 3.23 0.40 -7.00
N GLY A 48 4.52 0.45 -7.28
CA GLY A 48 5.52 0.90 -6.31
C GLY A 48 5.66 2.41 -6.43
N SER A 49 5.58 3.14 -5.33
CA SER A 49 5.90 4.57 -5.33
C SER A 49 6.88 4.89 -4.22
N MET A 50 7.79 5.80 -4.54
CA MET A 50 8.89 6.22 -3.70
C MET A 50 8.92 7.76 -3.68
N ALA A 51 8.60 8.36 -2.55
CA ALA A 51 8.86 9.78 -2.31
C ALA A 51 10.33 9.92 -1.89
N PHE A 52 11.14 10.61 -2.70
CA PHE A 52 12.52 10.94 -2.37
C PHE A 52 12.58 12.17 -1.46
N SER A 53 11.60 13.08 -1.60
CA SER A 53 11.47 14.32 -0.83
C SER A 53 10.00 14.77 -0.83
N THR A 54 9.66 15.87 -0.15
CA THR A 54 8.30 16.45 -0.16
C THR A 54 7.85 16.87 -1.58
N HIS A 55 8.79 17.19 -2.47
CA HIS A 55 8.53 17.58 -3.86
C HIS A 55 8.73 16.42 -4.85
N TRP A 56 9.79 15.61 -4.69
CA TRP A 56 10.10 14.54 -5.63
C TRP A 56 9.51 13.20 -5.24
N SER A 57 8.66 12.64 -6.11
CA SER A 57 8.17 11.26 -5.97
C SER A 57 8.22 10.47 -7.28
N ALA A 58 8.88 9.31 -7.27
CA ALA A 58 8.77 8.33 -8.34
C ALA A 58 7.59 7.40 -8.10
N HIS A 59 6.95 6.98 -9.17
CA HIS A 59 5.96 5.93 -9.16
C HIS A 59 6.16 5.03 -10.38
N LEU A 60 6.03 3.73 -10.14
CA LEU A 60 6.19 2.68 -11.12
C LEU A 60 4.98 1.73 -11.01
N PRO A 61 3.86 2.08 -11.65
CA PRO A 61 2.79 1.15 -11.93
C PRO A 61 3.25 0.08 -12.93
N VAL A 62 3.06 -1.18 -12.52
CA VAL A 62 3.22 -2.38 -13.32
C VAL A 62 1.86 -3.07 -13.39
N GLN A 63 1.43 -3.39 -14.59
CA GLN A 63 0.16 -4.05 -14.85
C GLN A 63 0.40 -5.30 -15.69
N TYR A 64 -0.16 -6.42 -15.26
CA TYR A 64 -0.05 -7.71 -15.89
C TYR A 64 -1.42 -8.38 -15.99
N ASN A 65 -1.83 -8.74 -17.19
CA ASN A 65 -3.04 -9.52 -17.42
C ASN A 65 -2.67 -10.92 -17.93
N PRO A 66 -2.85 -12.00 -17.13
CA PRO A 66 -2.53 -13.36 -17.54
C PRO A 66 -3.60 -14.02 -18.43
N PHE A 67 -4.79 -13.43 -18.60
CA PHE A 67 -5.91 -14.14 -19.20
C PHE A 67 -5.75 -14.43 -20.69
N ARG A 68 -6.04 -15.69 -21.04
CA ARG A 68 -6.35 -16.13 -22.40
C ARG A 68 -7.86 -16.34 -22.46
N LEU A 69 -8.52 -15.61 -23.35
CA LEU A 69 -9.96 -15.75 -23.57
C LEU A 69 -10.28 -16.93 -24.50
N TRP A 70 -9.44 -17.20 -25.50
CA TRP A 70 -9.58 -18.29 -26.49
C TRP A 70 -8.21 -18.78 -27.00
N ASP A 71 -8.20 -19.79 -27.89
CA ASP A 71 -6.99 -20.35 -28.51
C ASP A 71 -6.12 -19.27 -29.21
N ASP A 72 -6.73 -18.28 -29.87
CA ASP A 72 -6.04 -17.16 -30.52
C ASP A 72 -6.20 -15.80 -29.80
N GLY A 73 -7.18 -15.67 -28.89
CA GLY A 73 -7.49 -14.43 -28.17
C GLY A 73 -6.67 -14.25 -26.90
N LYS A 74 -5.50 -13.59 -26.99
CA LYS A 74 -4.65 -13.26 -25.84
C LYS A 74 -4.88 -11.82 -25.38
N LEU A 75 -5.62 -11.60 -24.29
CA LEU A 75 -5.61 -10.32 -23.56
C LEU A 75 -4.43 -10.28 -22.59
N LYS A 76 -3.24 -10.57 -23.11
CA LYS A 76 -1.99 -10.49 -22.34
C LYS A 76 -1.42 -9.10 -22.48
N ASN A 77 -1.54 -8.33 -21.40
CA ASN A 77 -0.92 -7.03 -21.29
C ASN A 77 0.19 -7.11 -20.23
N PHE A 78 1.40 -6.68 -20.58
CA PHE A 78 2.43 -6.32 -19.63
C PHE A 78 2.77 -4.85 -19.87
N THR A 79 2.26 -3.97 -19.00
CA THR A 79 2.51 -2.54 -19.07
C THR A 79 3.35 -2.13 -17.88
N VAL A 80 4.41 -1.38 -18.16
CA VAL A 80 5.21 -0.70 -17.15
C VAL A 80 5.21 0.76 -17.52
N GLN A 81 4.83 1.62 -16.58
CA GLN A 81 4.80 3.07 -16.82
C GLN A 81 5.62 3.77 -15.73
N PRO A 82 6.93 3.98 -15.97
CA PRO A 82 7.74 4.76 -15.04
C PRO A 82 7.31 6.23 -15.09
N GLY A 83 7.09 6.84 -13.93
CA GLY A 83 6.71 8.24 -13.80
C GLY A 83 7.40 8.91 -12.62
N VAL A 84 7.71 10.19 -12.76
CA VAL A 84 8.25 11.04 -11.69
C VAL A 84 7.38 12.27 -11.57
N ARG A 85 7.09 12.68 -10.33
CA ARG A 85 6.35 13.89 -9.97
C ARG A 85 7.28 14.81 -9.18
N TYR A 86 7.18 16.10 -9.44
CA TYR A 86 7.91 17.20 -8.80
C TYR A 86 6.92 18.15 -8.10
#